data_AF-A0A916UJH8-F1
#
_entry.id   AF-A0A916UJH8-F1
#
_cell.length_a   1.000
_cell.length_b   1.000
_cell.length_c   1.000
_cell.angle_alpha   90.00
_cell.angle_beta   90.00
_cell.angle_gamma   90.00
#
_symmetry.space_group_name_H-M   'P 1'
#
loop_
_entity.id
_entity.type
_entity.pdbx_description
1 polymer ?
#
loop_
_entity_poly.entity_id
_entity_poly.type
_entity_poly.pdbx_seq_one_letter_code
_entity_poly.pdbx_strand_id
1 'polypeptide(L)'
;MLTKIDGLAQLTGCLEQGNTQISKNHTAFNYLGAFLRDPTWNDMRLKQGASKLHMSNRAFSLANEMGTRIQQFRYCMSCCEEQIQLFGHTYWARHHLMPGVEVCWRHQEILQKVQASIHTDVLPKDFKIETNSPEPVREQSIWLAKTSETLLATEAGSLAREAVIEVFQARMISLGFKAQNGFCRKKIRQKLIATWGTHALERISARFLVRQPIEDWLPSLYTNHNLSFPTLHHLLLIGALYKNFDTFFRNVQEQLNGQN
;
A
#
# COMPACT_ATOMS: atom_id res chain seq x y z
N MET A 1 30.60 3.14 -12.59
CA MET A 1 29.86 3.45 -11.36
C MET A 1 28.56 2.67 -11.44
N LEU A 2 28.44 1.56 -10.70
CA LEU A 2 27.22 0.73 -10.72
C LEU A 2 26.05 1.59 -10.26
N THR A 3 24.93 1.51 -10.98
CA THR A 3 23.70 2.16 -10.52
C THR A 3 23.21 1.43 -9.25
N LYS A 4 22.41 2.10 -8.42
CA LYS A 4 21.81 1.43 -7.25
C LYS A 4 20.94 0.22 -7.65
N ILE A 5 20.50 0.12 -8.92
CA ILE A 5 19.80 -1.05 -9.46
C ILE A 5 20.75 -2.23 -9.58
N ASP A 6 21.91 -2.00 -10.18
CA ASP A 6 22.92 -3.04 -10.34
C ASP A 6 23.36 -3.59 -8.97
N GLY A 7 23.46 -2.70 -7.96
CA GLY A 7 23.73 -3.11 -6.58
C GLY A 7 22.61 -3.95 -5.94
N LEU A 8 21.34 -3.59 -6.14
CA LEU A 8 20.20 -4.37 -5.65
C LEU A 8 20.12 -5.73 -6.37
N ALA A 9 20.32 -5.73 -7.68
CA ALA A 9 20.35 -6.92 -8.52
C ALA A 9 21.45 -7.89 -8.09
N GLN A 10 22.63 -7.36 -7.73
CA GLN A 10 23.73 -8.15 -7.18
C GLN A 10 23.36 -8.79 -5.83
N LEU A 11 22.72 -8.02 -4.94
CA LEU A 11 22.32 -8.51 -3.61
C LEU A 11 21.18 -9.55 -3.68
N THR A 12 20.28 -9.43 -4.66
CA THR A 12 19.14 -10.35 -4.81
C THR A 12 19.43 -11.51 -5.76
N GLY A 13 20.66 -11.65 -6.27
CA GLY A 13 21.00 -12.67 -7.27
C GLY A 13 20.25 -12.50 -8.60
N CYS A 14 19.74 -11.29 -8.85
CA CYS A 14 18.89 -10.93 -9.97
C CYS A 14 19.62 -10.07 -11.01
N LEU A 15 20.96 -10.15 -11.11
CA LEU A 15 21.75 -9.38 -12.08
C LEU A 15 21.28 -9.54 -13.53
N GLU A 16 20.70 -10.70 -13.85
CA GLU A 16 20.14 -11.01 -15.16
C GLU A 16 18.70 -10.48 -15.35
N GLN A 17 18.05 -10.01 -14.28
CA GLN A 17 16.71 -9.45 -14.34
C GLN A 17 16.75 -7.99 -14.78
N GLY A 18 15.95 -7.64 -15.79
CA GLY A 18 15.84 -6.24 -16.22
C GLY A 18 15.30 -5.31 -15.12
N ASN A 19 15.61 -4.01 -15.20
CA ASN A 19 15.22 -2.97 -14.23
C ASN A 19 13.73 -2.99 -13.83
N THR A 20 12.86 -3.37 -14.76
CA THR A 20 11.41 -3.55 -14.54
C THR A 20 11.11 -4.65 -13.53
N GLN A 21 11.76 -5.80 -13.68
CA GLN A 21 11.53 -6.95 -12.80
C GLN A 21 12.03 -6.65 -11.38
N ILE A 22 13.19 -6.01 -11.28
CA ILE A 22 13.74 -5.55 -10.00
C ILE A 22 12.78 -4.57 -9.31
N SER A 23 12.23 -3.61 -10.06
CA SER A 23 11.25 -2.66 -9.55
C SER A 23 9.99 -3.37 -9.03
N LYS A 24 9.42 -4.30 -9.81
CA LYS A 24 8.22 -5.06 -9.44
C LYS A 24 8.45 -5.98 -8.21
N ASN A 25 9.64 -6.57 -8.09
CA ASN A 25 9.90 -7.63 -7.11
C ASN A 25 10.58 -7.17 -5.82
N HIS A 26 11.32 -6.07 -5.86
CA HIS A 26 12.15 -5.66 -4.73
C HIS A 26 11.83 -4.25 -4.22
N THR A 27 10.75 -3.63 -4.68
CA THR A 27 10.35 -2.29 -4.25
C THR A 27 8.83 -2.19 -4.00
N ALA A 28 8.38 -1.05 -3.48
CA ALA A 28 6.97 -0.73 -3.32
C ALA A 28 6.23 -0.42 -4.65
N PHE A 29 6.84 -0.68 -5.81
CA PHE A 29 6.30 -0.32 -7.13
C PHE A 29 4.88 -0.84 -7.37
N ASN A 30 4.59 -2.10 -7.04
CA ASN A 30 3.26 -2.68 -7.28
C ASN A 30 2.16 -1.95 -6.51
N TYR A 31 2.45 -1.34 -5.36
CA TYR A 31 1.47 -0.51 -4.67
C TYR A 31 1.08 0.75 -5.44
N LEU A 32 2.02 1.33 -6.20
CA LEU A 32 1.78 2.56 -6.95
C LEU A 32 0.98 2.31 -8.22
N GLY A 33 1.23 1.16 -8.87
CA GLY A 33 0.61 0.79 -10.14
C GLY A 33 -0.59 -0.14 -10.03
N ALA A 34 -0.93 -0.65 -8.83
CA ALA A 34 -1.99 -1.64 -8.66
C ALA A 34 -3.32 -1.20 -9.28
N PHE A 35 -3.80 0.00 -8.92
CA PHE A 35 -5.14 0.51 -9.29
C PHE A 35 -5.12 1.46 -10.49
N LEU A 36 -4.04 1.48 -11.28
CA LEU A 36 -3.91 2.38 -12.43
C LEU A 36 -4.03 1.59 -13.74
N ARG A 37 -4.88 2.07 -14.66
CA ARG A 37 -5.14 1.43 -15.95
C ARG A 37 -4.07 1.74 -17.00
N ASP A 38 -3.33 2.83 -16.86
CA ASP A 38 -2.54 3.36 -17.97
C ASP A 38 -1.19 2.62 -18.14
N PRO A 39 -1.02 1.80 -19.19
CA PRO A 39 0.24 1.10 -19.46
C PRO A 39 1.38 2.10 -19.72
N THR A 40 1.05 3.29 -20.25
CA THR A 40 2.01 4.36 -20.48
C THR A 40 2.46 5.02 -19.18
N TRP A 41 1.67 4.96 -18.11
CA TRP A 41 2.07 5.45 -16.78
C TRP A 41 3.05 4.48 -16.12
N ASN A 42 2.81 3.18 -16.23
CA ASN A 42 3.78 2.16 -15.82
C ASN A 42 5.07 2.31 -16.63
N ASP A 43 5.00 2.46 -17.95
CA ASP A 43 6.17 2.63 -18.81
C ASP A 43 6.89 3.96 -18.56
N MET A 44 6.18 5.07 -18.36
CA MET A 44 6.75 6.39 -18.06
C MET A 44 7.41 6.44 -16.68
N ARG A 45 6.82 5.82 -15.64
CA ARG A 45 7.46 5.69 -14.32
C ARG A 45 8.52 4.61 -14.25
N LEU A 46 8.46 3.57 -15.07
CA LEU A 46 9.56 2.61 -15.22
C LEU A 46 10.74 3.27 -15.94
N LYS A 47 10.49 4.07 -16.98
CA LYS A 47 11.50 4.87 -17.69
C LYS A 47 12.07 5.98 -16.81
N GLN A 48 11.26 6.66 -15.99
CA GLN A 48 11.73 7.65 -15.00
C GLN A 48 12.35 6.99 -13.74
N GLY A 49 11.91 5.78 -13.38
CA GLY A 49 12.29 5.04 -12.17
C GLY A 49 13.53 4.17 -12.34
N ALA A 50 13.85 3.74 -13.56
CA ALA A 50 15.08 3.02 -13.89
C ALA A 50 16.33 3.90 -13.69
N SER A 51 16.23 5.23 -13.79
CA SER A 51 17.38 6.12 -13.52
C SER A 51 17.54 6.45 -12.02
N LYS A 52 16.53 6.20 -11.19
CA LYS A 52 16.55 6.49 -9.75
C LYS A 52 15.65 5.51 -8.99
N LEU A 53 16.14 4.31 -8.66
CA LEU A 53 15.50 3.35 -7.73
C LEU A 53 15.07 3.97 -6.39
N HIS A 54 15.72 5.06 -5.99
CA HIS A 54 15.26 5.90 -4.89
C HIS A 54 13.78 6.29 -5.01
N MET A 55 13.23 6.39 -6.22
CA MET A 55 11.87 6.85 -6.49
C MET A 55 10.76 5.86 -6.17
N SER A 56 10.98 4.54 -6.16
CA SER A 56 9.90 3.59 -5.85
C SER A 56 9.62 3.51 -4.34
N ASN A 57 10.66 3.58 -3.51
CA ASN A 57 10.50 3.81 -2.08
C ASN A 57 10.14 5.28 -1.78
N ARG A 58 10.67 6.28 -2.52
CA ARG A 58 10.25 7.69 -2.36
C ARG A 58 8.81 7.95 -2.79
N ALA A 59 8.27 7.28 -3.79
CA ALA A 59 6.88 7.47 -4.20
C ALA A 59 5.90 6.95 -3.13
N PHE A 60 6.40 6.09 -2.26
CA PHE A 60 5.77 5.73 -1.01
C PHE A 60 6.02 6.72 0.13
N SER A 61 7.16 7.41 0.09
CA SER A 61 7.48 8.57 0.94
C SER A 61 6.73 9.86 0.54
N LEU A 62 6.18 9.95 -0.68
CA LEU A 62 5.68 11.20 -1.26
C LEU A 62 4.33 11.70 -0.72
N ALA A 63 3.72 10.99 0.23
CA ALA A 63 2.43 11.39 0.77
C ALA A 63 2.44 11.82 2.26
N ASN A 64 3.64 11.93 2.85
CA ASN A 64 3.88 12.83 3.97
C ASN A 64 4.68 14.03 3.44
N GLU A 65 3.99 15.15 3.23
CA GLU A 65 4.53 16.51 3.05
C GLU A 65 5.61 16.67 1.98
N MET A 66 5.22 17.29 0.85
CA MET A 66 6.16 17.83 -0.13
C MET A 66 7.22 18.70 0.59
N GLY A 67 8.44 18.19 0.76
CA GLY A 67 9.59 18.96 1.22
C GLY A 67 10.38 18.41 2.42
N THR A 68 9.89 17.40 3.14
CA THR A 68 10.62 16.87 4.32
C THR A 68 11.58 15.74 3.93
N ARG A 69 12.87 15.89 4.30
CA ARG A 69 13.93 14.88 4.03
C ARG A 69 13.84 13.66 4.95
N ILE A 70 13.07 13.75 6.03
CA ILE A 70 12.90 12.73 7.07
C ILE A 70 11.55 12.06 6.88
N GLN A 71 11.55 10.72 6.87
CA GLN A 71 10.37 9.89 6.68
C GLN A 71 10.22 8.92 7.85
N GLN A 72 8.98 8.50 8.10
CA GLN A 72 8.68 7.50 9.11
C GLN A 72 8.64 6.11 8.46
N PHE A 73 9.68 5.33 8.69
CA PHE A 73 9.75 3.93 8.28
C PHE A 73 9.22 3.01 9.38
N ARG A 74 8.89 1.79 8.98
CA ARG A 74 8.42 0.73 9.88
C ARG A 74 9.19 -0.56 9.64
N TYR A 75 9.46 -1.31 10.70
CA TYR A 75 10.10 -2.62 10.60
C TYR A 75 9.69 -3.57 11.73
N CYS A 76 9.96 -4.86 11.53
CA CYS A 76 9.72 -5.94 12.50
C CYS A 76 11.08 -6.52 12.90
N MET A 77 11.30 -6.72 14.20
CA MET A 77 12.56 -7.25 14.71
C MET A 77 12.77 -8.71 14.28
N SER A 78 11.72 -9.53 14.37
CA SER A 78 11.73 -10.92 13.93
C SER A 78 12.07 -11.04 12.44
N CYS A 79 11.56 -10.14 11.59
CA CYS A 79 12.01 -10.05 10.19
C CYS A 79 13.51 -9.72 10.08
N CYS A 80 14.02 -8.80 10.89
CA CYS A 80 15.44 -8.42 10.86
C CYS A 80 16.36 -9.56 11.30
N GLU A 81 15.97 -10.32 12.33
CA GLU A 81 16.70 -11.51 12.77
C GLU A 81 16.76 -12.57 11.67
N GLU A 82 15.63 -12.87 11.02
CA GLU A 82 15.57 -13.76 9.84
C GLU A 82 16.49 -13.27 8.71
N GLN A 83 16.48 -11.97 8.42
CA GLN A 83 17.32 -11.38 7.37
C GLN A 83 18.81 -11.50 7.70
N ILE A 84 19.21 -11.30 8.96
CA ILE A 84 20.61 -11.46 9.38
C ILE A 84 21.04 -12.92 9.24
N GLN A 85 20.20 -13.86 9.64
CA GLN A 85 20.49 -15.29 9.52
C GLN A 85 20.63 -15.74 8.05
N LEU A 86 19.79 -15.21 7.16
CA LEU A 86 19.75 -15.61 5.74
C LEU A 86 20.79 -14.87 4.88
N PHE A 87 21.01 -13.58 5.14
CA PHE A 87 21.77 -12.69 4.25
C PHE A 87 22.96 -12.01 4.91
N GLY A 88 23.13 -12.14 6.24
CA GLY A 88 24.17 -11.45 7.01
C GLY A 88 23.92 -9.94 7.21
N HIS A 89 22.81 -9.40 6.68
CA HIS A 89 22.44 -8.00 6.80
C HIS A 89 20.93 -7.81 6.72
N THR A 90 20.45 -6.69 7.28
CA THR A 90 19.01 -6.32 7.25
C THR A 90 18.70 -5.42 6.06
N TYR A 91 17.42 -5.39 5.65
CA TYR A 91 16.91 -4.44 4.67
C TYR A 91 15.45 -4.05 4.97
N TRP A 92 14.99 -2.94 4.40
CA TRP A 92 13.60 -2.51 4.50
C TRP A 92 12.66 -3.47 3.76
N ALA A 93 11.94 -4.31 4.50
CA ALA A 93 10.99 -5.22 3.89
C ALA A 93 9.83 -4.46 3.23
N ARG A 94 9.62 -4.69 1.92
CA ARG A 94 8.63 -3.96 1.10
C ARG A 94 7.20 -4.00 1.66
N HIS A 95 6.81 -5.09 2.33
CA HIS A 95 5.49 -5.22 2.94
C HIS A 95 5.28 -4.35 4.19
N HIS A 96 6.35 -3.84 4.81
CA HIS A 96 6.25 -2.86 5.90
C HIS A 96 6.08 -1.43 5.40
N LEU A 97 6.28 -1.17 4.10
CA LEU A 97 6.31 0.19 3.58
C LEU A 97 4.92 0.82 3.46
N MET A 98 3.84 0.03 3.29
CA MET A 98 2.45 0.51 3.14
C MET A 98 2.01 1.42 4.29
N PRO A 99 1.42 2.63 4.09
CA PRO A 99 1.02 3.48 5.18
C PRO A 99 -0.23 2.84 5.79
N GLY A 100 -0.39 2.98 7.09
CA GLY A 100 -1.46 2.30 7.80
C GLY A 100 -1.22 0.80 8.04
N VAL A 101 -0.22 0.16 7.41
CA VAL A 101 0.27 -1.13 7.90
C VAL A 101 1.09 -0.89 9.15
N GLU A 102 0.54 -1.32 10.28
CA GLU A 102 1.14 -1.17 11.61
C GLU A 102 1.61 -2.49 12.21
N VAL A 103 1.36 -3.60 11.53
CA VAL A 103 1.63 -4.97 12.00
C VAL A 103 2.35 -5.75 10.91
N CYS A 104 3.31 -6.60 11.27
CA CYS A 104 3.94 -7.52 10.34
C CYS A 104 2.94 -8.62 9.95
N TRP A 105 2.72 -8.84 8.66
CA TRP A 105 1.80 -9.91 8.22
C TRP A 105 2.33 -11.31 8.54
N ARG A 106 3.67 -11.46 8.62
CA ARG A 106 4.37 -12.73 8.87
C ARG A 106 4.39 -13.05 10.36
N HIS A 107 4.95 -12.16 11.18
CA HIS A 107 5.14 -12.36 12.62
C HIS A 107 3.96 -11.90 13.47
N GLN A 108 3.01 -11.16 12.90
CA GLN A 108 1.84 -10.61 13.60
C GLN A 108 2.22 -9.76 14.83
N GLU A 109 3.34 -9.05 14.72
CA GLU A 109 3.85 -8.13 15.73
C GLU A 109 3.66 -6.68 15.28
N ILE A 110 3.53 -5.75 16.22
CA ILE A 110 3.47 -4.32 15.93
C ILE A 110 4.82 -3.88 15.35
N LEU A 111 4.76 -3.18 14.21
CA LEU A 111 5.94 -2.64 13.57
C LEU A 111 6.49 -1.45 14.35
N GLN A 112 7.80 -1.46 14.58
CA GLN A 112 8.52 -0.35 15.18
C GLN A 112 8.62 0.80 14.19
N LYS A 113 8.39 2.02 14.67
CA LYS A 113 8.44 3.25 13.86
C LYS A 113 9.79 3.91 14.07
N VAL A 114 10.44 4.31 12.98
CA VAL A 114 11.69 5.07 13.06
C VAL A 114 11.66 6.22 12.07
N GLN A 115 12.27 7.33 12.45
CA GLN A 115 12.47 8.46 11.57
C GLN A 115 13.84 8.35 10.92
N ALA A 116 13.86 8.24 9.59
CA ALA A 116 15.10 8.12 8.83
C ALA A 116 15.05 9.04 7.61
N SER A 117 16.21 9.53 7.19
CA SER A 117 16.30 10.29 5.95
C SER A 117 16.17 9.36 4.74
N ILE A 118 15.45 9.80 3.71
CA ILE A 118 15.33 9.04 2.44
C ILE A 118 16.65 8.91 1.67
N HIS A 119 17.68 9.65 2.09
CA HIS A 119 19.00 9.71 1.46
C HIS A 119 20.07 8.94 2.23
N THR A 120 19.77 8.46 3.42
CA THR A 120 20.74 7.74 4.24
C THR A 120 20.62 6.24 4.01
N ASP A 121 21.75 5.55 3.87
CA ASP A 121 21.82 4.08 3.77
C ASP A 121 21.61 3.41 5.14
N VAL A 122 20.74 3.97 5.98
CA VAL A 122 20.46 3.46 7.32
C VAL A 122 19.55 2.24 7.21
N LEU A 123 19.97 1.17 7.87
CA LEU A 123 19.28 -0.10 7.88
C LEU A 123 18.47 -0.27 9.17
N PRO A 124 17.43 -1.12 9.16
CA PRO A 124 16.62 -1.38 10.36
C PRO A 124 17.44 -1.71 11.61
N LYS A 125 18.51 -2.51 11.48
CA LYS A 125 19.40 -2.90 12.58
C LYS A 125 20.14 -1.74 13.25
N ASP A 126 20.27 -0.60 12.57
CA ASP A 126 21.02 0.55 13.07
C ASP A 126 20.19 1.36 14.09
N PHE A 127 18.89 1.08 14.18
CA PHE A 127 17.99 1.70 15.14
C PHE A 127 17.93 0.88 16.43
N LYS A 128 17.99 1.57 17.56
CA LYS A 128 17.75 0.94 18.86
C LYS A 128 16.29 0.52 18.97
N ILE A 129 16.08 -0.63 19.60
CA ILE A 129 14.76 -1.15 19.94
C ILE A 129 14.12 -0.20 20.95
N GLU A 130 13.09 0.51 20.54
CA GLU A 130 12.13 1.05 21.50
C GLU A 130 11.14 -0.06 21.80
N THR A 131 11.21 -0.62 23.01
CA THR A 131 10.21 -1.58 23.49
C THR A 131 8.87 -0.86 23.55
N ASN A 132 8.04 -1.07 22.54
CA ASN A 132 6.65 -0.67 22.62
C ASN A 132 5.97 -1.51 23.69
N SER A 133 5.11 -0.85 24.48
CA SER A 133 4.15 -1.53 25.34
C SER A 133 3.43 -2.64 24.54
N PRO A 134 3.13 -3.81 25.12
CA PRO A 134 2.43 -4.89 24.44
C PRO A 134 0.97 -4.49 24.15
N GLU A 135 0.78 -3.64 23.13
CA GLU A 135 -0.54 -3.39 22.60
C GLU A 135 -1.02 -4.66 21.88
N PRO A 136 -2.26 -5.10 22.13
CA PRO A 136 -2.80 -6.26 21.45
C PRO A 136 -2.95 -5.99 19.96
N VAL A 137 -2.46 -6.92 19.16
CA VAL A 137 -2.59 -6.87 17.71
C VAL A 137 -4.03 -7.19 17.32
N ARG A 138 -4.65 -6.28 16.57
CA ARG A 138 -6.05 -6.41 16.14
C ARG A 138 -6.15 -7.21 14.84
N GLU A 139 -7.21 -8.01 14.71
CA GLU A 139 -7.48 -8.80 13.49
C GLU A 139 -7.54 -7.94 12.23
N GLN A 140 -8.13 -6.73 12.32
CA GLN A 140 -8.20 -5.79 11.20
C GLN A 140 -6.81 -5.34 10.74
N SER A 141 -5.88 -5.14 11.69
CA SER A 141 -4.50 -4.76 11.38
C SER A 141 -3.76 -5.90 10.69
N ILE A 142 -3.97 -7.15 11.14
CA ILE A 142 -3.44 -8.35 10.47
C ILE A 142 -4.03 -8.48 9.06
N TRP A 143 -5.35 -8.29 8.92
CA TRP A 143 -6.03 -8.36 7.63
C TRP A 143 -5.46 -7.35 6.64
N LEU A 144 -5.26 -6.10 7.08
CA LEU A 144 -4.68 -5.05 6.23
C LEU A 144 -3.25 -5.40 5.83
N ALA A 145 -2.42 -5.87 6.77
CA ALA A 145 -1.05 -6.26 6.50
C ALA A 145 -0.96 -7.41 5.48
N LYS A 146 -1.76 -8.47 5.68
CA LYS A 146 -1.82 -9.62 4.77
C LYS A 146 -2.33 -9.22 3.38
N THR A 147 -3.42 -8.47 3.33
CA THR A 147 -4.00 -8.01 2.05
C THR A 147 -3.06 -7.08 1.31
N SER A 148 -2.35 -6.21 2.03
CA SER A 148 -1.30 -5.38 1.45
C SER A 148 -0.22 -6.25 0.81
N GLU A 149 0.26 -7.30 1.49
CA GLU A 149 1.25 -8.20 0.88
C GLU A 149 0.70 -8.95 -0.34
N THR A 150 -0.54 -9.43 -0.31
CA THR A 150 -1.19 -10.05 -1.48
C THR A 150 -1.22 -9.09 -2.67
N LEU A 151 -1.61 -7.84 -2.45
CA LEU A 151 -1.60 -6.80 -3.49
C LEU A 151 -0.19 -6.55 -4.01
N LEU A 152 0.80 -6.58 -3.12
CA LEU A 152 2.20 -6.38 -3.45
C LEU A 152 2.76 -7.50 -4.33
N ALA A 153 2.27 -8.74 -4.16
CA ALA A 153 2.59 -9.89 -4.99
C ALA A 153 1.79 -9.93 -6.31
N THR A 154 0.73 -9.13 -6.43
CA THR A 154 -0.10 -9.07 -7.65
C THR A 154 0.62 -8.23 -8.73
N GLU A 155 0.48 -8.62 -10.00
CA GLU A 155 1.05 -7.86 -11.10
C GLU A 155 0.44 -6.46 -11.21
N ALA A 156 1.29 -5.43 -11.38
CA ALA A 156 0.86 -4.06 -11.61
C ALA A 156 -0.01 -3.95 -12.87
N GLY A 157 -1.14 -3.24 -12.78
CA GLY A 157 -2.11 -3.11 -13.86
C GLY A 157 -3.18 -4.21 -13.91
N SER A 158 -3.10 -5.24 -13.07
CA SER A 158 -4.15 -6.28 -12.95
C SER A 158 -5.50 -5.75 -12.43
N LEU A 159 -5.51 -4.60 -11.74
CA LEU A 159 -6.71 -3.94 -11.24
C LEU A 159 -6.96 -2.65 -12.03
N ALA A 160 -7.43 -2.82 -13.26
CA ALA A 160 -7.80 -1.71 -14.12
C ALA A 160 -8.83 -0.79 -13.43
N ARG A 161 -8.56 0.51 -13.46
CA ARG A 161 -9.35 1.51 -12.74
C ARG A 161 -10.84 1.42 -13.05
N GLU A 162 -11.22 1.31 -14.32
CA GLU A 162 -12.63 1.34 -14.73
C GLU A 162 -13.39 0.10 -14.19
N ALA A 163 -12.78 -1.08 -14.32
CA ALA A 163 -13.34 -2.31 -13.75
C ALA A 163 -13.44 -2.23 -12.22
N VAL A 164 -12.43 -1.70 -11.55
CA VAL A 164 -12.45 -1.46 -10.09
C VAL A 164 -13.61 -0.55 -9.68
N ILE A 165 -13.83 0.55 -10.40
CA ILE A 165 -14.92 1.49 -10.16
C ILE A 165 -16.27 0.78 -10.31
N GLU A 166 -16.48 0.06 -11.40
CA GLU A 166 -17.72 -0.67 -11.67
C GLU A 166 -18.01 -1.73 -10.60
N VAL A 167 -16.99 -2.49 -10.20
CA VAL A 167 -17.07 -3.50 -9.14
C VAL A 167 -17.43 -2.88 -7.79
N PHE A 168 -16.88 -1.72 -7.43
CA PHE A 168 -17.32 -1.01 -6.23
C PHE A 168 -18.75 -0.49 -6.35
N GLN A 169 -19.12 0.09 -7.49
CA GLN A 169 -20.46 0.62 -7.72
C GLN A 169 -21.52 -0.47 -7.61
N ALA A 170 -21.33 -1.60 -8.30
CA ALA A 170 -22.22 -2.76 -8.21
C ALA A 170 -22.36 -3.25 -6.76
N ARG A 171 -21.25 -3.32 -6.01
CA ARG A 171 -21.28 -3.73 -4.60
C ARG A 171 -22.03 -2.74 -3.71
N MET A 172 -21.81 -1.45 -3.88
CA MET A 172 -22.53 -0.43 -3.11
C MET A 172 -24.03 -0.40 -3.45
N ILE A 173 -24.41 -0.64 -4.71
CA ILE A 173 -25.81 -0.79 -5.11
C ILE A 173 -26.45 -1.99 -4.40
N SER A 174 -25.81 -3.16 -4.45
CA SER A 174 -26.34 -4.37 -3.79
C SER A 174 -26.45 -4.24 -2.27
N LEU A 175 -25.62 -3.39 -1.64
CA LEU A 175 -25.71 -3.05 -0.21
C LEU A 175 -26.75 -1.96 0.10
N GLY A 176 -27.49 -1.47 -0.89
CA GLY A 176 -28.52 -0.44 -0.71
C GLY A 176 -27.94 0.95 -0.40
N PHE A 177 -26.73 1.25 -0.88
CA PHE A 177 -26.08 2.55 -0.65
C PHE A 177 -26.42 3.59 -1.72
N LYS A 178 -27.19 3.24 -2.76
CA LYS A 178 -27.61 4.19 -3.79
C LYS A 178 -28.48 5.31 -3.20
N ALA A 179 -28.26 6.53 -3.67
CA ALA A 179 -29.03 7.73 -3.34
C ALA A 179 -29.52 8.40 -4.63
N GLN A 180 -30.31 9.47 -4.54
CA GLN A 180 -30.80 10.21 -5.72
C GLN A 180 -29.65 10.68 -6.62
N ASN A 181 -28.59 11.22 -6.03
CA ASN A 181 -27.39 11.71 -6.73
C ASN A 181 -26.15 10.91 -6.28
N GLY A 182 -25.97 9.70 -6.82
CA GLY A 182 -24.80 8.85 -6.55
C GLY A 182 -24.99 7.91 -5.35
N PHE A 183 -24.09 7.99 -4.37
CA PHE A 183 -24.07 7.09 -3.21
C PHE A 183 -24.20 7.81 -1.87
N CYS A 184 -24.90 7.18 -0.93
CA CYS A 184 -25.13 7.68 0.42
C CYS A 184 -23.84 7.67 1.24
N ARG A 185 -23.16 8.82 1.31
CA ARG A 185 -21.89 9.02 2.04
C ARG A 185 -21.96 8.58 3.50
N LYS A 186 -23.10 8.84 4.17
CA LYS A 186 -23.35 8.43 5.56
C LYS A 186 -23.26 6.91 5.73
N LYS A 187 -23.88 6.13 4.83
CA LYS A 187 -23.86 4.65 4.89
C LYS A 187 -22.45 4.11 4.65
N ILE A 188 -21.72 4.66 3.69
CA ILE A 188 -20.33 4.26 3.39
C ILE A 188 -19.42 4.52 4.60
N ARG A 189 -19.51 5.71 5.19
CA ARG A 189 -18.76 6.07 6.41
C ARG A 189 -19.10 5.13 7.57
N GLN A 190 -20.39 4.89 7.82
CA GLN A 190 -20.83 3.95 8.85
C GLN A 190 -20.25 2.55 8.61
N LYS A 191 -20.20 2.10 7.35
CA LYS A 191 -19.60 0.81 7.01
C LYS A 191 -18.09 0.76 7.27
N LEU A 192 -17.35 1.81 6.90
CA LEU A 192 -15.92 1.93 7.18
C LEU A 192 -15.65 1.94 8.69
N ILE A 193 -16.36 2.79 9.45
CA ILE A 193 -16.22 2.87 10.91
C ILE A 193 -16.59 1.53 11.58
N ALA A 194 -17.66 0.88 11.13
CA ALA A 194 -18.05 -0.43 11.67
C ALA A 194 -17.03 -1.53 11.38
N THR A 195 -16.26 -1.41 10.29
CA THR A 195 -15.25 -2.40 9.90
C THR A 195 -13.93 -2.16 10.63
N TRP A 196 -13.47 -0.91 10.65
CA TRP A 196 -12.10 -0.55 11.07
C TRP A 196 -12.03 0.08 12.46
N GLY A 197 -13.12 0.70 12.91
CA GLY A 197 -13.16 1.53 14.12
C GLY A 197 -12.62 2.94 13.88
N THR A 198 -13.24 3.94 14.51
CA THR A 198 -12.88 5.36 14.34
C THR A 198 -11.42 5.63 14.73
N HIS A 199 -11.01 5.18 15.92
CA HIS A 199 -9.65 5.41 16.43
C HIS A 199 -8.57 4.77 15.55
N ALA A 200 -8.84 3.60 14.97
CA ALA A 200 -7.90 2.96 14.06
C ALA A 200 -7.75 3.80 12.77
N LEU A 201 -8.86 4.23 12.17
CA LEU A 201 -8.87 5.06 10.95
C LEU A 201 -8.16 6.40 11.15
N GLU A 202 -8.31 7.02 12.33
CA GLU A 202 -7.59 8.25 12.69
C GLU A 202 -6.07 8.02 12.83
N ARG A 203 -5.68 6.87 13.38
CA ARG A 203 -4.28 6.48 13.55
C ARG A 203 -3.58 6.16 12.22
N ILE A 204 -4.29 5.57 11.25
CA ILE A 204 -3.72 5.09 9.98
C ILE A 204 -3.79 6.08 8.82
N SER A 205 -3.45 7.37 9.03
CA SER A 205 -3.48 8.43 7.99
C SER A 205 -4.78 8.53 7.17
N ALA A 206 -5.86 7.85 7.59
CA ALA A 206 -7.14 7.75 6.89
C ALA A 206 -8.22 8.62 7.57
N ARG A 207 -7.78 9.58 8.40
CA ARG A 207 -8.64 10.50 9.15
C ARG A 207 -9.65 11.24 8.28
N PHE A 208 -9.29 11.57 7.05
CA PHE A 208 -10.17 12.29 6.12
C PHE A 208 -11.35 11.44 5.62
N LEU A 209 -11.28 10.10 5.72
CA LEU A 209 -12.42 9.22 5.44
C LEU A 209 -13.53 9.33 6.51
N VAL A 210 -13.19 9.82 7.71
CA VAL A 210 -14.07 9.78 8.89
C VAL A 210 -14.35 11.12 9.55
N ARG A 211 -13.52 12.15 9.34
CA ARG A 211 -13.69 13.48 9.95
C ARG A 211 -14.76 14.33 9.23
N GLN A 212 -15.36 15.26 9.96
CA GLN A 212 -16.34 16.23 9.45
C GLN A 212 -15.70 17.63 9.26
N PRO A 213 -16.14 18.44 8.28
CA PRO A 213 -17.06 18.06 7.21
C PRO A 213 -16.46 16.94 6.36
N ILE A 214 -17.29 16.02 5.84
CA ILE A 214 -16.82 14.96 4.94
C ILE A 214 -16.22 15.66 3.73
N GLU A 215 -14.89 15.77 3.66
CA GLU A 215 -14.20 16.15 2.45
C GLU A 215 -14.69 15.24 1.33
N ASP A 216 -14.81 15.76 0.10
CA ASP A 216 -15.38 15.01 -1.01
C ASP A 216 -14.38 13.94 -1.52
N TRP A 217 -14.11 12.94 -0.67
CA TRP A 217 -13.14 11.88 -0.88
C TRP A 217 -13.72 10.73 -1.72
N LEU A 218 -15.05 10.64 -1.80
CA LEU A 218 -15.71 9.63 -2.61
C LEU A 218 -15.39 9.83 -4.09
N PRO A 219 -15.53 11.04 -4.67
CA PRO A 219 -15.04 11.32 -6.00
C PRO A 219 -13.58 10.98 -6.20
N SER A 220 -12.68 11.17 -5.22
CA SER A 220 -11.26 10.85 -5.39
C SER A 220 -10.90 9.37 -5.25
N LEU A 221 -11.81 8.51 -4.78
CA LEU A 221 -11.72 7.07 -5.07
C LEU A 221 -11.90 6.76 -6.56
N TYR A 222 -12.68 7.61 -7.24
CA TYR A 222 -13.07 7.41 -8.62
C TYR A 222 -12.39 8.39 -9.59
N THR A 223 -11.62 9.38 -9.12
CA THR A 223 -11.04 10.46 -9.94
C THR A 223 -9.57 10.66 -9.58
N ASN A 224 -8.79 11.13 -10.55
CA ASN A 224 -7.33 11.17 -10.52
C ASN A 224 -6.73 12.25 -9.60
N HIS A 225 -7.50 12.76 -8.63
CA HIS A 225 -7.12 13.93 -7.86
C HIS A 225 -6.41 13.57 -6.55
N ASN A 226 -5.10 13.88 -6.51
CA ASN A 226 -4.30 14.44 -5.39
C ASN A 226 -4.52 13.94 -3.95
N LEU A 227 -5.14 12.77 -3.70
CA LEU A 227 -5.14 12.19 -2.36
C LEU A 227 -3.79 11.51 -2.07
N SER A 228 -3.22 11.81 -0.91
CA SER A 228 -2.11 11.05 -0.32
C SER A 228 -2.51 9.57 -0.18
N PHE A 229 -1.97 8.71 -1.04
CA PHE A 229 -2.10 7.24 -1.05
C PHE A 229 -3.45 6.62 -1.48
N PRO A 230 -3.80 6.64 -2.78
CA PRO A 230 -4.99 5.96 -3.31
C PRO A 230 -5.09 4.47 -2.90
N THR A 231 -3.96 3.77 -2.84
CA THR A 231 -3.88 2.32 -2.57
C THR A 231 -4.42 1.93 -1.19
N LEU A 232 -4.07 2.68 -0.14
CA LEU A 232 -4.58 2.42 1.21
C LEU A 232 -6.11 2.54 1.24
N HIS A 233 -6.69 3.57 0.61
CA HIS A 233 -8.13 3.77 0.63
C HIS A 233 -8.88 2.67 -0.11
N HIS A 234 -8.33 2.20 -1.23
CA HIS A 234 -8.87 1.03 -1.91
C HIS A 234 -8.86 -0.19 -0.99
N LEU A 235 -7.75 -0.48 -0.29
CA LEU A 235 -7.69 -1.59 0.65
C LEU A 235 -8.70 -1.46 1.80
N LEU A 236 -8.84 -0.26 2.37
CA LEU A 236 -9.83 0.01 3.42
C LEU A 236 -11.27 -0.20 2.93
N LEU A 237 -11.56 0.23 1.70
CA LEU A 237 -12.87 0.05 1.09
C LEU A 237 -13.14 -1.42 0.74
N ILE A 238 -12.14 -2.15 0.22
CA ILE A 238 -12.23 -3.59 -0.04
C ILE A 238 -12.55 -4.34 1.24
N GLY A 239 -11.81 -4.07 2.33
CA GLY A 239 -12.08 -4.69 3.63
C GLY A 239 -13.50 -4.41 4.13
N ALA A 240 -13.98 -3.18 3.94
CA ALA A 240 -15.32 -2.79 4.35
C ALA A 240 -16.44 -3.41 3.50
N LEU A 241 -16.27 -3.50 2.18
CA LEU A 241 -17.34 -3.94 1.27
C LEU A 241 -17.32 -5.44 0.95
N TYR A 242 -16.14 -6.05 0.95
CA TYR A 242 -15.93 -7.44 0.54
C TYR A 242 -15.43 -8.34 1.66
N LYS A 243 -14.72 -7.81 2.67
CA LYS A 243 -14.00 -8.54 3.73
C LYS A 243 -12.92 -9.52 3.24
N ASN A 244 -12.95 -9.93 1.98
CA ASN A 244 -11.98 -10.81 1.35
C ASN A 244 -11.48 -10.15 0.06
N PHE A 245 -10.16 -9.98 -0.05
CA PHE A 245 -9.52 -9.43 -1.24
C PHE A 245 -9.71 -10.31 -2.47
N ASP A 246 -9.67 -11.63 -2.34
CA ASP A 246 -9.79 -12.57 -3.48
C ASP A 246 -11.15 -12.48 -4.15
N THR A 247 -12.22 -12.25 -3.37
CA THR A 247 -13.56 -12.03 -3.90
C THR A 247 -13.61 -10.73 -4.71
N PHE A 248 -13.04 -9.66 -4.18
CA PHE A 248 -12.93 -8.40 -4.92
C PHE A 248 -12.11 -8.57 -6.20
N PHE A 249 -10.93 -9.19 -6.10
CA PHE A 249 -10.02 -9.40 -7.21
C PHE A 249 -10.68 -10.20 -8.33
N ARG A 250 -11.36 -11.31 -7.99
CA ARG A 250 -12.11 -12.13 -8.96
C ARG A 250 -13.18 -11.33 -9.69
N ASN A 251 -13.98 -10.55 -8.97
CA ASN A 251 -15.01 -9.72 -9.59
C ASN A 251 -14.40 -8.70 -10.57
N VAL A 252 -13.22 -8.16 -10.27
CA VAL A 252 -12.49 -7.27 -11.20
C VAL A 252 -12.02 -8.03 -12.44
N GLN A 253 -11.49 -9.24 -12.29
CA GLN A 253 -11.07 -10.07 -13.44
C GLN A 253 -12.27 -10.48 -14.31
N GLU A 254 -13.40 -10.83 -13.71
CA GLU A 254 -14.65 -11.13 -14.43
C GLU A 254 -15.14 -9.92 -15.23
N GLN A 255 -15.11 -8.73 -14.63
CA GLN A 255 -15.49 -7.49 -15.30
C GLN A 255 -14.57 -7.17 -16.49
N LEU A 256 -13.26 -7.42 -16.34
CA LEU A 256 -12.30 -7.24 -17.43
C LEU A 256 -12.50 -8.22 -18.58
N ASN A 257 -12.79 -9.49 -18.27
CA ASN A 257 -13.02 -10.52 -19.27
C ASN A 257 -14.34 -10.33 -20.02
N GLY A 258 -15.37 -9.78 -19.35
CA GLY A 258 -16.66 -9.48 -19.98
C GLY A 258 -16.69 -8.24 -20.86
N GLN A 259 -15.61 -7.46 -20.90
CA GLN A 259 -15.44 -6.27 -21.76
C GLN A 259 -14.66 -6.56 -23.05
N ASN A 260 -14.09 -7.77 -23.20
CA ASN A 260 -13.43 -8.28 -24.40
C ASN A 260 -14.39 -9.13 -25.24
#